data_AF-A0A929UW29-F1
#
_entry.id   AF-A0A929UW29-F1
#
_cell.length_a   1.000
_cell.length_b   1.000
_cell.length_c   1.000
_cell.angle_alpha   90.00
_cell.angle_beta   90.00
_cell.angle_gamma   90.00
#
_symmetry.space_group_name_H-M   'P 1'
#
loop_
_entity.id
_entity.type
_entity.pdbx_description
1 polymer ?
#
loop_
_entity_poly.entity_id
_entity_poly.type
_entity_poly.pdbx_seq_one_letter_code
_entity_poly.pdbx_strand_id
1 'polypeptide(L)'
;MSDNADRSVYDKVIRAMLDEPVTLVLTNEEVSKLMLFISELTLGPYSPTEEEWKQMENVHGLSSADYYLNISKKLGRYLDNTTSPSDK
;
A
#
# COMPACT_ATOMS: atom_id res chain seq x y z
N MET A 1 37.41 9.63 -3.08
CA MET A 1 36.01 9.72 -3.56
C MET A 1 35.59 8.35 -4.06
N SER A 2 35.13 7.47 -3.16
CA SER A 2 34.63 6.11 -3.46
C SER A 2 33.23 5.84 -2.89
N ASP A 3 32.77 6.61 -1.89
CA ASP A 3 31.52 6.31 -1.17
C ASP A 3 30.22 6.51 -1.98
N ASN A 4 30.19 7.41 -2.96
CA ASN A 4 28.94 7.73 -3.67
C ASN A 4 28.56 6.68 -4.71
N ALA A 5 29.53 5.96 -5.29
CA ALA A 5 29.26 4.94 -6.29
C ALA A 5 28.69 3.67 -5.64
N ASP A 6 29.26 3.24 -4.51
CA ASP A 6 28.80 2.07 -3.78
C ASP A 6 27.39 2.27 -3.21
N ARG A 7 27.11 3.45 -2.62
CA ARG A 7 25.78 3.77 -2.10
C ARG A 7 24.68 3.73 -3.17
N SER A 8 25.00 4.16 -4.40
CA SER A 8 24.08 4.09 -5.55
C SER A 8 23.80 2.66 -6.02
N VAL A 9 24.76 1.74 -5.89
CA VAL A 9 24.58 0.32 -6.22
C VAL A 9 23.69 -0.36 -5.19
N TYR A 10 23.90 -0.11 -3.89
CA TYR A 10 23.05 -0.66 -2.83
C TYR A 10 21.59 -0.19 -2.95
N ASP A 11 21.35 1.10 -3.23
CA ASP A 11 19.99 1.61 -3.43
C ASP A 11 19.28 0.95 -4.60
N LYS A 12 20.01 0.62 -5.68
CA LYS A 12 19.44 -0.09 -6.84
C LYS A 12 19.07 -1.54 -6.50
N VAL A 13 19.94 -2.25 -5.77
CA VAL A 13 19.67 -3.63 -5.36
C VAL A 13 18.49 -3.69 -4.39
N ILE A 14 18.43 -2.78 -3.42
CA ILE A 14 17.32 -2.71 -2.46
C ILE A 14 16.01 -2.39 -3.19
N ARG A 15 15.99 -1.42 -4.11
CA ARG A 15 14.79 -1.13 -4.91
C ARG A 15 14.35 -2.34 -5.74
N ALA A 16 15.29 -3.02 -6.39
CA ALA A 16 14.97 -4.23 -7.15
C ALA A 16 14.35 -5.32 -6.28
N MET A 17 14.84 -5.52 -5.05
CA MET A 17 14.24 -6.44 -4.07
C MET A 17 12.85 -5.99 -3.60
N LEU A 18 12.64 -4.68 -3.40
CA LEU A 18 11.33 -4.14 -2.99
C LEU A 18 10.29 -4.20 -4.11
N ASP A 19 10.72 -4.20 -5.37
CA ASP A 19 9.86 -4.32 -6.55
C ASP A 19 9.49 -5.79 -6.87
N GLU A 20 10.10 -6.77 -6.19
CA GLU A 20 9.73 -8.18 -6.36
C GLU A 20 8.32 -8.44 -5.81
N PRO A 21 7.44 -9.09 -6.60
CA PRO A 21 6.08 -9.38 -6.15
C PRO A 21 6.09 -10.40 -5.01
N VAL A 22 5.52 -10.01 -3.88
CA VAL A 22 5.34 -10.88 -2.70
C VAL A 22 3.91 -11.40 -2.63
N THR A 23 3.72 -12.65 -2.23
CA THR A 23 2.41 -13.24 -1.93
C THR A 23 2.16 -13.26 -0.43
N LEU A 24 1.03 -12.71 0.00
CA LEU A 24 0.56 -12.75 1.38
C LEU A 24 -0.76 -13.53 1.43
N VAL A 25 -0.86 -14.52 2.32
CA VAL A 25 -2.08 -15.29 2.54
C VAL A 25 -2.86 -14.67 3.69
N LEU A 26 -4.09 -14.23 3.44
CA LEU A 26 -4.98 -13.58 4.39
C LEU A 26 -6.35 -14.24 4.37
N THR A 27 -7.04 -14.22 5.50
CA THR A 27 -8.46 -14.58 5.60
C THR A 27 -9.35 -13.47 5.04
N ASN A 28 -10.60 -13.79 4.69
CA ASN A 28 -11.58 -12.80 4.24
C ASN A 28 -11.82 -11.69 5.29
N GLU A 29 -11.77 -12.04 6.59
CA GLU A 29 -11.92 -11.07 7.67
C GLU A 29 -10.73 -10.10 7.71
N GLU A 30 -9.51 -10.59 7.59
CA GLU A 30 -8.30 -9.75 7.55
C GLU A 30 -8.29 -8.82 6.33
N VAL A 31 -8.69 -9.34 5.16
CA VAL A 31 -8.85 -8.52 3.95
C VAL A 31 -9.89 -7.43 4.17
N SER A 32 -11.05 -7.77 4.73
CA SER A 32 -12.12 -6.80 5.01
C SER A 32 -11.69 -5.73 6.01
N LYS A 33 -10.98 -6.10 7.09
CA LYS A 33 -10.49 -5.15 8.09
C LYS A 33 -9.41 -4.22 7.51
N LEU A 34 -8.50 -4.77 6.68
CA LEU A 34 -7.48 -3.98 6.02
C LEU A 34 -8.08 -2.98 5.03
N MET A 35 -9.07 -3.42 4.24
CA MET A 35 -9.81 -2.53 3.34
C MET A 35 -10.54 -1.43 4.10
N LEU A 36 -11.22 -1.76 5.21
CA LEU A 36 -11.90 -0.78 6.05
C LEU A 36 -10.91 0.24 6.59
N PHE A 37 -9.78 -0.21 7.16
CA PHE A 37 -8.74 0.66 7.68
C PHE A 37 -8.23 1.64 6.62
N ILE A 38 -7.87 1.15 5.43
CA ILE A 38 -7.37 2.00 4.34
C ILE A 38 -8.45 3.00 3.89
N SER A 39 -9.71 2.57 3.81
CA SER A 39 -10.82 3.43 3.39
C SER A 39 -11.09 4.53 4.41
N GLU A 40 -11.12 4.21 5.71
CA GLU A 40 -11.28 5.21 6.78
C GLU A 40 -10.10 6.18 6.81
N LEU A 41 -8.88 5.67 6.64
CA LEU A 41 -7.67 6.49 6.64
C LEU A 41 -7.62 7.46 5.45
N THR A 42 -8.18 7.08 4.29
CA THR A 42 -8.10 7.90 3.07
C THR A 42 -9.34 8.73 2.78
N LEU A 43 -10.52 8.29 3.23
CA LEU A 43 -11.82 8.87 2.87
C LEU A 43 -12.76 9.00 4.07
N GLY A 44 -12.37 8.53 5.26
CA GLY A 44 -13.19 8.58 6.45
C GLY A 44 -13.34 9.99 7.02
N PRO A 45 -14.26 10.19 7.98
CA PRO A 45 -14.52 11.49 8.59
C PRO A 45 -13.33 12.08 9.36
N TYR A 46 -12.36 11.23 9.71
CA TYR A 46 -11.11 11.61 10.37
C TYR A 46 -9.89 11.35 9.47
N SER A 47 -10.09 11.25 8.16
CA SER A 47 -8.97 11.16 7.22
C SER A 47 -8.06 12.39 7.38
N PRO A 48 -6.73 12.23 7.35
CA PRO A 48 -5.81 13.36 7.40
C PRO A 48 -6.13 14.39 6.32
N THR A 49 -6.02 15.66 6.68
CA THR A 49 -6.03 16.75 5.71
C THR A 49 -4.84 16.65 4.77
N GLU A 50 -4.87 17.37 3.64
CA GLU A 50 -3.77 17.37 2.67
C GLU A 50 -2.42 17.77 3.31
N GLU A 51 -2.44 18.70 4.26
CA GLU A 51 -1.24 19.17 4.95
C GLU A 51 -0.72 18.12 5.94
N GLU A 52 -1.61 17.48 6.71
CA GLU A 52 -1.24 16.37 7.58
C GLU A 52 -0.69 15.19 6.77
N TRP A 53 -1.24 14.92 5.59
CA TRP A 53 -0.68 13.92 4.69
C TRP A 53 0.72 14.26 4.21
N LYS A 54 0.95 15.51 3.78
CA LYS A 54 2.30 15.97 3.42
C LYS A 54 3.27 15.83 4.58
N GLN A 55 2.85 16.08 5.82
CA GLN A 55 3.71 15.86 6.98
C GLN A 55 4.02 14.38 7.17
N MET A 56 3.04 13.49 7.05
CA MET A 56 3.27 12.05 7.18
C MET A 56 4.15 11.48 6.07
N GLU A 57 4.02 11.97 4.83
CA GLU A 57 4.91 11.62 3.72
C GLU A 57 6.34 12.10 3.97
N ASN A 58 6.51 13.38 4.30
CA ASN A 58 7.84 14.01 4.37
C ASN A 58 8.60 13.71 5.67
N VAL A 59 7.90 13.54 6.79
CA VAL A 59 8.51 13.37 8.12
C VAL A 59 8.56 11.91 8.52
N HIS A 60 7.48 11.17 8.28
CA HIS A 60 7.35 9.79 8.72
C HIS A 60 7.65 8.77 7.61
N GLY A 61 7.90 9.24 6.39
CA GLY A 61 8.27 8.39 5.25
C GLY A 61 7.11 7.51 4.77
N LEU A 62 5.86 7.89 5.07
CA LEU A 62 4.71 7.18 4.53
C LEU A 62 4.61 7.38 3.02
N SER A 63 3.98 6.42 2.35
CA SER A 63 3.59 6.57 0.95
C SER A 63 2.38 7.51 0.83
N SER A 64 2.08 7.96 -0.38
CA SER A 64 0.98 8.89 -0.59
C SER A 64 -0.39 8.28 -0.33
N ALA A 65 -1.38 9.14 -0.08
CA ALA A 65 -2.78 8.73 0.05
C ALA A 65 -3.26 7.89 -1.15
N ASP A 66 -2.87 8.31 -2.36
CA ASP A 66 -3.20 7.61 -3.61
C ASP A 66 -2.60 6.20 -3.68
N TYR A 67 -1.41 6.00 -3.12
CA TYR A 67 -0.78 4.69 -3.05
C TYR A 67 -1.63 3.72 -2.22
N TYR A 68 -2.08 4.15 -1.04
CA TYR A 68 -2.95 3.34 -0.18
C TYR A 68 -4.32 3.11 -0.83
N LEU A 69 -4.91 4.12 -1.46
CA LEU A 69 -6.18 3.97 -2.20
C LEU A 69 -6.06 2.96 -3.35
N ASN A 70 -4.90 2.88 -4.01
CA ASN A 70 -4.66 1.87 -5.04
C ASN A 70 -4.56 0.45 -4.46
N ILE A 71 -4.01 0.30 -3.24
CA ILE A 71 -3.99 -0.99 -2.53
C ILE A 71 -5.42 -1.44 -2.20
N SER A 72 -6.27 -0.57 -1.67
CA SER A 72 -7.66 -0.94 -1.35
C SER A 72 -8.44 -1.37 -2.60
N LYS A 73 -8.24 -0.69 -3.73
CA LYS A 73 -8.84 -1.09 -5.03
C LYS A 73 -8.36 -2.47 -5.49
N LYS A 74 -7.08 -2.81 -5.30
CA LYS A 74 -6.54 -4.14 -5.63
C LYS A 74 -7.16 -5.21 -4.74
N LEU A 75 -7.28 -4.95 -3.43
CA LEU A 75 -7.90 -5.87 -2.47
C LEU A 75 -9.40 -6.07 -2.73
N GLY A 76 -10.14 -5.00 -3.06
CA GLY A 76 -11.58 -5.07 -3.36
C GLY A 76 -11.90 -6.00 -4.52
N ARG A 77 -11.09 -5.98 -5.59
CA ARG A 77 -11.25 -6.91 -6.72
C ARG A 77 -11.15 -8.38 -6.31
N TYR A 78 -10.36 -8.72 -5.30
CA TYR A 78 -10.30 -10.10 -4.79
C TYR A 78 -11.57 -10.48 -4.01
N LEU A 79 -12.16 -9.53 -3.28
CA LEU A 79 -13.43 -9.76 -2.58
C LEU A 79 -14.59 -9.93 -3.58
N ASP A 80 -14.66 -9.08 -4.60
CA ASP A 80 -15.70 -9.15 -5.65
C ASP A 80 -15.60 -10.44 -6.46
N ASN A 81 -14.38 -10.93 -6.71
CA ASN A 81 -14.13 -12.20 -7.40
C ASN A 81 -14.43 -13.44 -6.54
N THR A 82 -14.38 -13.33 -5.21
CA THR A 82 -14.73 -14.43 -4.29
C THR A 82 -16.21 -14.46 -3.94
N THR A 83 -16.91 -13.34 -4.09
CA THR A 83 -18.36 -13.20 -3.85
C THR A 83 -19.20 -13.34 -5.11
N SER A 84 -18.59 -13.27 -6.30
CA SER A 84 -19.25 -13.68 -7.54
C SER A 84 -19.48 -15.20 -7.47
N PRO A 85 -20.74 -15.69 -7.45
CA PRO A 85 -20.98 -17.12 -7.51
C PRO A 85 -20.36 -17.64 -8.80
N SER A 86 -19.53 -18.68 -8.67
CA SER A 86 -19.12 -19.45 -9.83
C SER A 86 -20.39 -20.16 -10.32
N ASP A 87 -21.06 -19.59 -11.33
CA ASP A 87 -22.08 -20.28 -12.10
C ASP A 87 -21.41 -21.45 -12.83
N LYS A 88 -21.36 -22.60 -12.16
CA LYS A 88 -21.11 -23.92 -12.74
C LYS A 88 -21.92 -24.99 -12.03
#